data_AF-A0AAU7EJD7-F1
#
_entry.id   AF-A0AAU7EJD7-F1
#
_cell.length_a   1.000
_cell.length_b   1.000
_cell.length_c   1.000
_cell.angle_alpha   90.00
_cell.angle_beta   90.00
_cell.angle_gamma   90.00
#
_symmetry.space_group_name_H-M   'P 1'
#
loop_
_entity.id
_entity.type
_entity.pdbx_description
1 polymer ?
#
loop_
_entity_poly.entity_id
_entity_poly.type
_entity_poly.pdbx_seq_one_letter_code
_entity_poly.pdbx_strand_id
1 'polypeptide(L)'
;MKRITQLSCLLFVSLFIISCSKDDDDKKSEVFSNTMEYDGVTSVINEALIEDYGDNGEGYYNYDFILTGTTTEGAVFYFYVELYSKGIESFKIGTFEYYNNGEETTEELPNYYYTYADFADEDNDEYYQVETGNIKVSGSGTNFSISGDLTLDNGEVVKISYKGEFSIEDETDNEF
;
A
#
# COMPACT_ATOMS: atom_id res chain seq x y z
N MET A 1 25.48 51.62 40.01
CA MET A 1 26.48 51.98 38.98
C MET A 1 27.28 50.70 38.67
N LYS A 2 27.18 50.14 37.45
CA LYS A 2 28.29 49.95 36.47
C LYS A 2 29.66 49.68 37.12
N ARG A 3 30.54 48.74 36.72
CA ARG A 3 30.65 47.79 35.59
C ARG A 3 32.00 47.03 35.79
N ILE A 4 32.07 45.75 35.36
CA ILE A 4 33.16 45.05 34.60
C ILE A 4 34.55 44.99 35.30
N THR A 5 35.27 43.86 35.41
CA THR A 5 36.17 43.23 34.41
C THR A 5 36.81 42.00 35.10
N GLN A 6 36.90 40.80 34.52
CA GLN A 6 38.05 40.19 33.81
C GLN A 6 37.55 38.81 33.34
N LEU A 7 37.28 38.55 32.05
CA LEU A 7 38.19 38.26 30.94
C LEU A 7 39.28 37.23 31.24
N SER A 8 38.89 35.95 31.22
CA SER A 8 39.80 34.82 31.04
C SER A 8 39.70 34.33 29.60
N CYS A 9 40.74 34.60 28.81
CA CYS A 9 40.98 33.99 27.51
C CYS A 9 41.27 32.50 27.70
N LEU A 10 40.41 31.61 27.20
CA LEU A 10 40.82 30.25 26.87
C LEU A 10 40.83 30.09 25.35
N LEU A 11 42.06 30.03 24.85
CA LEU A 11 42.45 29.61 23.52
C LEU A 11 42.25 28.09 23.43
N PHE A 12 41.31 27.63 22.60
CA PHE A 12 41.29 26.25 22.11
C PHE A 12 41.29 26.26 20.59
N VAL A 13 42.48 26.02 20.05
CA VAL A 13 42.71 25.58 18.69
C VAL A 13 42.39 24.08 18.69
N SER A 14 41.36 23.66 17.97
CA SER A 14 41.15 22.25 17.65
C SER A 14 40.60 22.12 16.24
N LEU A 15 41.55 21.86 15.33
CA LEU A 15 41.50 20.82 14.31
C LEU A 15 40.21 20.73 13.49
N PHE A 16 40.32 21.26 12.26
CA PHE A 16 39.53 20.84 11.11
C PHE A 16 39.57 19.32 10.98
N ILE A 17 38.49 18.65 11.37
CA ILE A 17 38.15 17.34 10.83
C ILE A 17 37.13 17.61 9.74
N ILE A 18 37.59 17.49 8.49
CA ILE A 18 36.72 17.38 7.34
C ILE A 18 35.94 16.08 7.54
N SER A 19 34.75 16.19 8.13
CA SER A 19 33.78 15.12 8.13
C SER A 19 33.24 15.02 6.70
N CYS A 20 33.79 14.09 5.93
CA CYS A 20 33.09 13.54 4.79
C CYS A 20 31.83 12.84 5.34
N SER A 21 30.71 13.56 5.43
CA SER A 21 29.40 12.93 5.34
C SER A 21 29.29 12.42 3.90
N LYS A 22 29.67 11.16 3.70
CA LYS A 22 29.10 10.42 2.59
C LYS A 22 27.63 10.27 2.93
N ASP A 23 26.80 10.92 2.12
CA ASP A 23 25.38 10.68 2.04
C ASP A 23 25.20 9.19 1.70
N ASP A 24 25.01 8.37 2.73
CA ASP A 24 24.36 7.08 2.56
C ASP A 24 22.86 7.40 2.50
N ASP A 25 22.35 7.48 1.27
CA ASP A 25 20.93 7.35 0.97
C ASP A 25 20.48 5.95 1.43
N ASP A 26 20.29 5.79 2.74
CA ASP A 26 19.56 4.67 3.33
C ASP A 26 18.11 4.76 2.84
N LYS A 27 17.86 4.22 1.65
CA LYS A 27 16.52 3.78 1.27
C LYS A 27 16.14 2.71 2.30
N LYS A 28 15.44 3.13 3.37
CA LYS A 28 14.77 2.20 4.29
C LYS A 28 13.93 1.26 3.43
N SER A 29 14.39 0.03 3.28
CA SER A 29 13.59 -1.04 2.69
C SER A 29 12.31 -1.16 3.53
N GLU A 30 11.15 -1.08 2.87
CA GLU A 30 9.87 -1.36 3.53
C GLU A 30 9.92 -2.79 4.09
N VAL A 31 9.58 -2.94 5.37
CA VAL A 31 9.52 -4.23 6.07
C VAL A 31 8.08 -4.70 5.99
N PHE A 32 7.86 -5.85 5.36
CA PHE A 32 6.54 -6.47 5.21
C PHE A 32 6.31 -7.52 6.30
N SER A 33 5.12 -7.52 6.88
CA SER A 33 4.73 -8.46 7.95
C SER A 33 3.90 -9.65 7.46
N ASN A 34 3.37 -9.60 6.24
CA ASN A 34 2.44 -10.59 5.67
C ASN A 34 1.18 -10.77 6.53
N THR A 35 0.56 -9.63 6.87
CA THR A 35 -0.60 -9.57 7.76
C THR A 35 -1.65 -8.58 7.28
N MET A 36 -2.89 -8.78 7.73
CA MET A 36 -3.93 -7.77 7.79
C MET A 36 -4.23 -7.43 9.26
N GLU A 37 -4.47 -6.16 9.57
CA GLU A 37 -4.84 -5.70 10.91
C GLU A 37 -6.13 -4.90 10.85
N TYR A 38 -7.12 -5.30 11.65
CA TYR A 38 -8.43 -4.65 11.77
C TYR A 38 -8.93 -4.78 13.22
N ASP A 39 -9.47 -3.69 13.78
CA ASP A 39 -9.93 -3.60 15.18
C ASP A 39 -8.94 -4.20 16.22
N GLY A 40 -7.64 -3.97 15.99
CA GLY A 40 -6.57 -4.50 16.84
C GLY A 40 -6.34 -6.02 16.75
N VAL A 41 -7.08 -6.73 15.91
CA VAL A 41 -6.88 -8.13 15.56
C VAL A 41 -5.94 -8.20 14.36
N THR A 42 -4.97 -9.11 14.42
CA THR A 42 -4.02 -9.36 13.32
C THR A 42 -4.22 -10.76 12.75
N SER A 43 -4.46 -10.85 11.44
CA SER A 43 -4.49 -12.10 10.70
C SER A 43 -3.20 -12.25 9.87
N VAL A 44 -2.69 -13.48 9.78
CA VAL A 44 -1.58 -13.81 8.88
C VAL A 44 -2.16 -14.14 7.52
N ILE A 45 -1.64 -13.52 6.47
CA ILE A 45 -2.07 -13.77 5.09
C ILE A 45 -1.49 -15.11 4.65
N ASN A 46 -2.36 -16.05 4.31
CA ASN A 46 -1.99 -17.41 3.92
C ASN A 46 -2.13 -17.63 2.42
N GLU A 47 -3.03 -16.90 1.76
CA GLU A 47 -3.32 -17.03 0.34
C GLU A 47 -3.35 -15.64 -0.31
N ALA A 48 -2.84 -15.58 -1.54
CA ALA A 48 -2.73 -14.37 -2.33
C ALA A 48 -2.94 -14.71 -3.81
N LEU A 49 -3.94 -14.07 -4.42
CA LEU A 49 -4.37 -14.29 -5.80
C LEU A 49 -4.42 -12.96 -6.56
N ILE A 50 -4.05 -13.01 -7.83
CA ILE A 50 -4.30 -11.96 -8.80
C ILE A 50 -5.21 -12.53 -9.88
N GLU A 51 -6.30 -11.85 -10.18
CA GLU A 51 -7.05 -12.05 -11.43
C GLU A 51 -6.57 -11.00 -12.45
N ASP A 52 -6.05 -11.47 -13.58
CA ASP A 52 -5.52 -10.66 -14.68
C ASP A 52 -6.61 -10.43 -15.74
N TYR A 53 -7.30 -9.29 -15.65
CA TYR A 53 -8.37 -8.90 -16.58
C TYR A 53 -7.85 -8.18 -17.85
N GLY A 54 -6.56 -7.87 -17.94
CA GLY A 54 -6.01 -7.24 -19.13
C GLY A 54 -6.40 -5.77 -19.32
N ASP A 55 -6.53 -5.38 -20.59
CA ASP A 55 -7.00 -4.05 -21.02
C ASP A 55 -8.50 -3.88 -20.72
N ASN A 56 -8.85 -2.86 -19.95
CA ASN A 56 -10.24 -2.56 -19.62
C ASN A 56 -11.01 -1.83 -20.74
N GLY A 57 -10.37 -1.57 -21.89
CA GLY A 57 -10.97 -0.87 -23.03
C GLY A 57 -10.97 0.66 -22.91
N GLU A 58 -10.51 1.20 -21.79
CA GLU A 58 -10.45 2.64 -21.49
C GLU A 58 -9.00 3.15 -21.40
N GLY A 59 -8.03 2.32 -21.79
CA GLY A 59 -6.61 2.66 -21.77
C GLY A 59 -5.91 2.35 -20.45
N TYR A 60 -6.51 1.48 -19.62
CA TYR A 60 -5.94 1.00 -18.37
C TYR A 60 -5.85 -0.53 -18.35
N TYR A 61 -4.82 -1.04 -17.69
CA TYR A 61 -4.65 -2.45 -17.40
C TYR A 61 -5.19 -2.73 -15.99
N ASN A 62 -6.05 -3.72 -15.85
CA ASN A 62 -6.73 -4.07 -14.61
C ASN A 62 -6.23 -5.40 -14.03
N TYR A 63 -5.79 -5.36 -12.77
CA TYR A 63 -5.57 -6.53 -11.92
C TYR A 63 -6.45 -6.42 -10.70
N ASP A 64 -7.03 -7.55 -10.30
CA ASP A 64 -7.72 -7.66 -9.04
C ASP A 64 -6.86 -8.42 -8.05
N PHE A 65 -6.61 -7.84 -6.88
CA PHE A 65 -5.80 -8.45 -5.83
C PHE A 65 -6.71 -9.00 -4.75
N ILE A 66 -6.53 -10.28 -4.44
CA ILE A 66 -7.28 -11.01 -3.42
C ILE A 66 -6.31 -11.54 -2.37
N LEU A 67 -6.56 -11.23 -1.10
CA LEU A 67 -5.79 -11.73 0.04
C LEU A 67 -6.71 -12.40 1.04
N THR A 68 -6.34 -13.61 1.46
CA THR A 68 -7.03 -14.33 2.53
C THR A 68 -6.08 -14.57 3.69
N GLY A 69 -6.49 -14.17 4.89
CA GLY A 69 -5.72 -14.33 6.10
C GLY A 69 -6.50 -15.02 7.22
N THR A 70 -5.77 -15.62 8.15
CA THR A 70 -6.37 -16.25 9.34
C THR A 70 -5.72 -15.76 10.63
N THR A 71 -6.51 -15.57 11.68
CA THR A 71 -6.00 -15.30 13.02
C THR A 71 -5.51 -16.57 13.71
N THR A 72 -4.88 -16.43 14.89
CA THR A 72 -4.48 -17.55 15.73
C THR A 72 -5.66 -18.39 16.22
N GLU A 73 -6.82 -17.76 16.37
CA GLU A 73 -8.08 -18.36 16.81
C GLU A 73 -8.83 -19.04 15.64
N GLY A 74 -8.32 -18.89 14.42
CA GLY A 74 -8.88 -19.49 13.20
C GLY A 74 -9.85 -18.59 12.44
N ALA A 75 -10.02 -17.34 12.87
CA ALA A 75 -10.94 -16.43 12.19
C ALA A 75 -10.40 -16.01 10.81
N VAL A 76 -11.24 -15.98 9.79
CA VAL A 76 -10.92 -15.73 8.38
C VAL A 76 -11.21 -14.28 8.02
N PHE A 77 -10.21 -13.65 7.41
CA PHE A 77 -10.27 -12.30 6.90
C PHE A 77 -10.00 -12.31 5.40
N TYR A 78 -10.75 -11.51 4.68
CA TYR A 78 -10.67 -11.37 3.23
C TYR A 78 -10.47 -9.91 2.85
N PHE A 79 -9.59 -9.66 1.87
CA PHE A 79 -9.42 -8.36 1.25
C PHE A 79 -9.41 -8.49 -0.28
N TYR A 80 -10.17 -7.62 -0.93
CA TYR A 80 -10.27 -7.53 -2.38
C TYR A 80 -10.06 -6.09 -2.83
N VAL A 81 -9.40 -5.90 -3.98
CA VAL A 81 -9.30 -4.61 -4.64
C VAL A 81 -9.10 -4.74 -6.14
N GLU A 82 -9.82 -3.92 -6.90
CA GLU A 82 -9.65 -3.73 -8.34
C GLU A 82 -8.67 -2.57 -8.63
N LEU A 83 -7.47 -2.88 -9.12
CA LEU A 83 -6.45 -1.88 -9.41
C LEU A 83 -6.33 -1.61 -10.91
N TYR A 84 -6.32 -0.33 -11.28
CA TYR A 84 -6.19 0.14 -12.66
C TYR A 84 -4.90 0.93 -12.85
N SER A 85 -4.07 0.51 -13.81
CA SER A 85 -2.80 1.15 -14.12
C SER A 85 -2.75 1.61 -15.58
N LYS A 86 -2.32 2.85 -15.84
CA LYS A 86 -2.46 3.46 -17.18
C LYS A 86 -1.58 2.78 -18.23
N GLY A 87 -2.18 2.51 -19.39
CA GLY A 87 -1.61 1.72 -20.49
C GLY A 87 -2.24 0.33 -20.56
N ILE A 88 -2.07 -0.35 -21.69
CA ILE A 88 -2.84 -1.58 -22.02
C ILE A 88 -1.98 -2.83 -22.22
N GLU A 89 -0.64 -2.70 -22.15
CA GLU A 89 0.28 -3.80 -22.49
C GLU A 89 0.53 -4.74 -21.30
N SER A 90 0.60 -4.18 -20.09
CA SER A 90 0.81 -4.94 -18.85
C SER A 90 0.47 -4.07 -17.64
N PHE A 91 0.16 -4.74 -16.52
CA PHE A 91 -0.03 -4.08 -15.23
C PHE A 91 1.25 -3.36 -14.78
N LYS A 92 1.11 -2.11 -14.34
CA LYS A 92 2.23 -1.30 -13.84
C LYS A 92 2.10 -1.09 -12.35
N ILE A 93 3.17 -1.45 -11.63
CA ILE A 93 3.31 -1.18 -10.20
C ILE A 93 3.33 0.33 -9.91
N GLY A 94 2.92 0.71 -8.70
CA GLY A 94 2.78 2.11 -8.33
C GLY A 94 2.09 2.33 -6.99
N THR A 95 1.70 3.57 -6.73
CA THR A 95 0.78 3.92 -5.64
C THR A 95 -0.56 4.25 -6.28
N PHE A 96 -1.58 3.45 -5.95
CA PHE A 96 -2.94 3.55 -6.44
C PHE A 96 -3.73 4.36 -5.42
N GLU A 97 -4.34 5.44 -5.90
CA GLU A 97 -5.19 6.29 -5.08
C GLU A 97 -6.66 5.90 -5.22
N TYR A 98 -7.40 6.02 -4.12
CA TYR A 98 -8.84 5.87 -4.18
C TYR A 98 -9.45 6.95 -5.06
N TYR A 99 -10.23 6.52 -6.05
CA TYR A 99 -10.96 7.41 -6.95
C TYR A 99 -12.46 7.21 -6.76
N ASN A 100 -13.11 8.21 -6.17
CA ASN A 100 -14.56 8.20 -6.02
C ASN A 100 -15.22 8.52 -7.38
N ASN A 101 -15.88 7.52 -7.98
CA ASN A 101 -16.58 7.67 -9.25
C ASN A 101 -18.01 8.24 -9.12
N GLY A 102 -18.39 8.76 -7.94
CA GLY A 102 -19.68 9.39 -7.70
C GLY A 102 -19.96 10.59 -8.61
N GLU A 103 -21.24 10.70 -9.05
CA GLU A 103 -21.83 11.66 -10.01
C GLU A 103 -20.88 12.52 -10.87
N GLU A 104 -20.76 12.13 -12.15
CA GLU A 104 -20.17 12.89 -13.26
C GLU A 104 -18.98 13.78 -12.89
N THR A 105 -17.89 13.16 -12.44
CA THR A 105 -16.62 13.87 -12.37
C THR A 105 -16.12 14.09 -13.81
N THR A 106 -15.83 15.35 -14.16
CA THR A 106 -15.13 15.67 -15.42
C THR A 106 -13.60 15.59 -15.24
N GLU A 107 -13.14 14.98 -14.16
CA GLU A 107 -11.73 14.89 -13.81
C GLU A 107 -11.06 13.77 -14.62
N GLU A 108 -9.84 14.02 -15.08
CA GLU A 108 -9.06 13.00 -15.77
C GLU A 108 -8.74 11.88 -14.76
N LEU A 109 -9.01 10.63 -15.15
CA LEU A 109 -8.64 9.46 -14.35
C LEU A 109 -7.14 9.48 -14.01
N PRO A 110 -6.77 9.19 -12.75
CA PRO A 110 -5.37 9.09 -12.36
C PRO A 110 -4.62 8.02 -13.14
N ASN A 111 -3.29 8.11 -13.19
CA ASN A 111 -2.49 7.07 -13.84
C ASN A 111 -2.54 5.72 -13.11
N TYR A 112 -2.87 5.72 -11.83
CA TYR A 112 -2.95 4.55 -10.95
C TYR A 112 -4.10 4.78 -9.98
N TYR A 113 -5.18 4.03 -10.09
CA TYR A 113 -6.34 4.23 -9.23
C TYR A 113 -7.06 2.93 -8.90
N TYR A 114 -7.95 3.01 -7.92
CA TYR A 114 -8.96 2.01 -7.66
C TYR A 114 -10.27 2.68 -7.29
N THR A 115 -11.37 2.12 -7.75
CA THR A 115 -12.73 2.60 -7.43
C THR A 115 -13.43 1.70 -6.42
N TYR A 116 -12.93 0.47 -6.28
CA TYR A 116 -13.60 -0.57 -5.53
C TYR A 116 -12.57 -1.42 -4.78
N ALA A 117 -12.80 -1.58 -3.48
CA ALA A 117 -12.06 -2.45 -2.61
C ALA A 117 -12.93 -2.78 -1.39
N ASP A 118 -12.83 -4.02 -0.92
CA ASP A 118 -13.60 -4.51 0.22
C ASP A 118 -12.73 -5.24 1.20
N PHE A 119 -13.22 -5.26 2.43
CA PHE A 119 -12.67 -6.05 3.51
C PHE A 119 -13.80 -6.80 4.21
N ALA A 120 -13.58 -8.08 4.52
CA ALA A 120 -14.54 -8.89 5.25
C ALA A 120 -13.87 -9.62 6.43
N ASP A 121 -14.60 -9.66 7.54
CA ASP A 121 -14.41 -10.61 8.64
C ASP A 121 -15.50 -11.68 8.50
N GLU A 122 -15.15 -12.81 7.88
CA GLU A 122 -16.13 -13.84 7.50
C GLU A 122 -16.77 -14.50 8.72
N ASP A 123 -16.07 -14.57 9.85
CA ASP A 123 -16.59 -15.22 11.06
C ASP A 123 -17.61 -14.37 11.80
N ASN A 124 -17.48 -13.04 11.69
CA ASN A 124 -18.43 -12.10 12.28
C ASN A 124 -19.53 -11.65 11.30
N ASP A 125 -19.53 -12.14 10.06
CA ASP A 125 -20.45 -11.72 8.98
C ASP A 125 -20.39 -10.20 8.75
N GLU A 126 -19.18 -9.64 8.86
CA GLU A 126 -18.93 -8.22 8.67
C GLU A 126 -18.27 -7.97 7.32
N TYR A 127 -18.81 -7.00 6.59
CA TYR A 127 -18.34 -6.62 5.27
C TYR A 127 -18.30 -5.10 5.18
N TYR A 128 -17.18 -4.58 4.71
CA TYR A 128 -16.93 -3.15 4.68
C TYR A 128 -16.31 -2.73 3.35
N GLN A 129 -16.82 -1.65 2.79
CA GLN A 129 -16.20 -1.01 1.62
C GLN A 129 -15.07 -0.08 2.07
N VAL A 130 -14.01 0.00 1.27
CA VAL A 130 -12.96 1.01 1.46
C VAL A 130 -13.44 2.34 0.89
N GLU A 131 -13.44 3.38 1.73
CA GLU A 131 -13.83 4.74 1.34
C GLU A 131 -12.63 5.63 1.01
N THR A 132 -11.46 5.39 1.60
CA THR A 132 -10.24 6.16 1.31
C THR A 132 -8.98 5.37 1.62
N GLY A 133 -7.86 5.81 1.05
CA GLY A 133 -6.54 5.24 1.30
C GLY A 133 -5.72 5.19 0.03
N ASN A 134 -4.45 4.83 0.18
CA ASN A 134 -3.56 4.57 -0.94
C ASN A 134 -3.02 3.15 -0.81
N ILE A 135 -3.00 2.43 -1.93
CA ILE A 135 -2.44 1.09 -2.02
C ILE A 135 -1.13 1.17 -2.79
N LYS A 136 -0.05 0.72 -2.17
CA LYS A 136 1.25 0.60 -2.82
C LYS A 136 1.45 -0.82 -3.31
N VAL A 137 1.70 -0.96 -4.60
CA VAL A 137 2.11 -2.21 -5.22
C VAL A 137 3.54 -2.10 -5.73
N SER A 138 4.34 -3.13 -5.48
CA SER A 138 5.68 -3.29 -6.07
C SER A 138 5.95 -4.75 -6.40
N GLY A 139 7.00 -5.04 -7.18
CA GLY A 139 7.35 -6.41 -7.56
C GLY A 139 7.24 -6.68 -9.06
N SER A 140 7.26 -7.95 -9.43
CA SER A 140 7.26 -8.41 -10.83
C SER A 140 7.02 -9.91 -10.94
N GLY A 141 6.51 -10.37 -12.09
CA GLY A 141 6.24 -11.78 -12.31
C GLY A 141 5.12 -12.24 -11.39
N THR A 142 5.33 -13.32 -10.63
CA THR A 142 4.40 -13.75 -9.58
C THR A 142 4.71 -13.17 -8.21
N ASN A 143 5.81 -12.42 -8.05
CA ASN A 143 6.26 -11.93 -6.75
C ASN A 143 5.95 -10.44 -6.59
N PHE A 144 4.89 -10.15 -5.83
CA PHE A 144 4.45 -8.78 -5.55
C PHE A 144 4.49 -8.45 -4.06
N SER A 145 4.46 -7.16 -3.78
CA SER A 145 4.11 -6.63 -2.48
C SER A 145 2.92 -5.70 -2.60
N ILE A 146 1.97 -5.79 -1.68
CA ILE A 146 0.83 -4.88 -1.55
C ILE A 146 0.78 -4.36 -0.12
N SER A 147 0.57 -3.06 0.04
CA SER A 147 0.40 -2.46 1.37
C SER A 147 -0.45 -1.21 1.33
N GLY A 148 -1.12 -0.91 2.44
CA GLY A 148 -1.94 0.28 2.58
C GLY A 148 -2.55 0.39 3.98
N ASP A 149 -2.83 1.62 4.39
CA ASP A 149 -3.70 1.93 5.52
C ASP A 149 -4.98 2.50 4.93
N LEU A 150 -6.08 1.75 5.00
CA LEU A 150 -7.33 2.02 4.30
C LEU A 150 -8.45 2.29 5.29
N THR A 151 -9.21 3.36 5.06
CA THR A 151 -10.38 3.69 5.89
C THR A 151 -11.62 3.05 5.29
N LEU A 152 -12.35 2.32 6.12
CA LEU A 152 -13.58 1.62 5.79
C LEU A 152 -14.81 2.53 5.97
N ASP A 153 -15.95 2.14 5.39
CA ASP A 153 -17.25 2.84 5.49
C ASP A 153 -17.82 2.91 6.92
N ASN A 154 -17.38 2.04 7.83
CA ASN A 154 -17.66 2.11 9.26
C ASN A 154 -16.75 3.12 10.01
N GLY A 155 -15.77 3.72 9.32
CA GLY A 155 -14.81 4.68 9.85
C GLY A 155 -13.57 4.08 10.50
N GLU A 156 -13.47 2.75 10.60
CA GLU A 156 -12.29 2.04 11.10
C GLU A 156 -11.21 1.92 10.01
N VAL A 157 -10.01 1.51 10.42
CA VAL A 157 -8.87 1.34 9.51
C VAL A 157 -8.47 -0.12 9.42
N VAL A 158 -8.34 -0.62 8.19
CA VAL A 158 -7.63 -1.87 7.90
C VAL A 158 -6.22 -1.55 7.41
N LYS A 159 -5.22 -2.23 7.96
CA LYS A 159 -3.84 -2.17 7.49
C LYS A 159 -3.47 -3.44 6.78
N ILE A 160 -2.88 -3.31 5.60
CA ILE A 160 -2.46 -4.43 4.76
C ILE A 160 -0.97 -4.32 4.57
N SER A 161 -0.25 -5.42 4.78
CA SER A 161 1.17 -5.51 4.48
C SER A 161 1.50 -6.92 4.05
N TYR A 162 1.66 -7.12 2.74
CA TYR A 162 2.00 -8.42 2.16
C TYR A 162 3.15 -8.29 1.17
N LYS A 163 4.06 -9.25 1.20
CA LYS A 163 5.06 -9.50 0.18
C LYS A 163 5.25 -11.00 0.03
N GLY A 164 5.03 -11.49 -1.19
CA GLY A 164 5.10 -12.92 -1.45
C GLY A 164 4.80 -13.25 -2.90
N GLU A 165 4.60 -14.54 -3.12
CA GLU A 165 4.16 -15.07 -4.40
C GLU A 165 2.63 -15.07 -4.47
N PHE A 166 2.10 -14.59 -5.58
CA PHE A 166 0.69 -14.64 -5.93
C PHE A 166 0.46 -15.76 -6.94
N SER A 167 -0.61 -16.52 -6.75
CA SER A 167 -1.23 -17.25 -7.85
C SER A 167 -1.81 -16.22 -8.83
N ILE A 168 -1.70 -16.46 -10.14
CA ILE A 168 -2.26 -15.57 -11.16
C ILE A 168 -3.23 -16.37 -12.01
N GLU A 169 -4.47 -15.90 -12.10
CA GLU A 169 -5.52 -16.42 -12.96
C GLU A 169 -5.72 -15.43 -14.13
N ASP A 170 -5.72 -15.95 -15.35
CA ASP A 170 -5.87 -15.16 -16.57
C ASP A 170 -7.35 -15.12 -16.96
N GLU A 171 -7.95 -13.93 -16.85
CA GLU A 171 -9.36 -13.67 -17.09
C GLU A 171 -9.60 -13.02 -18.47
N THR A 172 -8.54 -12.80 -19.26
CA THR A 172 -8.65 -12.07 -20.54
C THR A 172 -9.44 -12.81 -21.63
N ASP A 173 -9.58 -14.14 -21.50
CA ASP A 173 -10.32 -15.00 -22.41
C ASP A 173 -11.78 -15.26 -21.97
N ASN A 174 -12.18 -14.78 -20.78
CA ASN A 174 -13.54 -14.94 -20.28
C ASN A 174 -14.44 -13.84 -20.87
N GLU A 175 -15.04 -14.12 -22.04
CA GLU A 175 -16.04 -13.24 -22.65
C GLU A 175 -17.23 -13.03 -21.69
N PHE A 176 -17.35 -11.82 -21.15
CA PHE A 176 -18.56 -11.32 -20.45
C PHE A 176 -19.57 -10.72 -21.42
#